data_AF-A0A8F4FT58-F1
#
_entry.id   AF-A0A8F4FT58-F1
#
_cell.length_a   1.000
_cell.length_b   1.000
_cell.length_c   1.000
_cell.angle_alpha   90.00
_cell.angle_beta   90.00
_cell.angle_gamma   90.00
#
_symmetry.space_group_name_H-M   'P 1'
#
loop_
_entity.id
_entity.type
_entity.pdbx_description
1 polymer ?
#
loop_
_entity_poly.entity_id
_entity_poly.type
_entity_poly.pdbx_seq_one_letter_code
_entity_poly.pdbx_strand_id
1 'polypeptide(L)'
;MALGHHRHRPASRRTGGSLVDRARRDESGAVLIVVALCLTVLVTAVAFTIDLGRVSTTRRDLQRTADVTALDLARKLEGRTTSAIVADAAFGVAFDRSLARNGFVAGGDKVATKRLGHWNAATEVFTVTTGPEIPDAVEVVLTDRVDYEFAPGGNTTSRKAVAANSTRASFSIGSYAARVDSSTSPLLQPLLGSILGVTAGGYGGLVGGKVALGPLLGELGLNIGSPADVMSTNVTLVQLLRAEAAVLRAGGDIARANLLDQTVLALPNPNATIPLGSLLTLGAGTDDGAAVAIIDAFDILTTAAFISNGDAFLTLPATAVNVGGLAGVTAKVKVIQKPGVVIGGVIGDTAATSQVEVALTVQSNVPGVADINLTVALNSASAVGTINSIGCGTTRTLGIGVQTGLVGVNAPITARVYLGPLPLADVALHASTTKPSGNYAVDFTIPPDAFNVPRQVTTAGIGLSGATVTVDTATLIGLLPLGQTLNGITSGLISGTITPLLGLLDSALLTPLLRALGTTVAGADVTPLEPLGCTGTKLVG
;
A
#
# COMPACT_ATOMS: atom_id res chain seq x y z
N MET A 1 71.76 97.24 -73.74
CA MET A 1 71.50 98.62 -73.27
C MET A 1 70.00 98.67 -72.98
N ALA A 2 69.45 98.74 -71.77
CA ALA A 2 69.92 99.23 -70.48
C ALA A 2 69.43 98.32 -69.32
N LEU A 3 70.06 98.49 -68.16
CA LEU A 3 69.83 97.78 -66.90
C LEU A 3 68.46 98.05 -66.27
N GLY A 4 67.96 97.10 -65.46
CA GLY A 4 66.80 97.30 -64.59
C GLY A 4 66.68 96.22 -63.52
N HIS A 5 67.09 96.58 -62.30
CA HIS A 5 67.21 95.82 -61.06
C HIS A 5 66.07 94.86 -60.63
N HIS A 6 66.50 93.73 -60.04
CA HIS A 6 65.74 92.81 -59.19
C HIS A 6 64.95 93.46 -58.05
N ARG A 7 63.76 92.91 -57.76
CA ARG A 7 63.32 92.56 -56.39
C ARG A 7 62.14 91.56 -56.43
N HIS A 8 62.34 90.39 -55.83
CA HIS A 8 61.31 89.39 -55.52
C HIS A 8 60.56 89.75 -54.24
N ARG A 9 59.23 89.56 -54.22
CA ARG A 9 58.45 89.09 -53.05
C ARG A 9 57.16 88.36 -53.50
N PRO A 10 56.63 87.42 -52.67
CA PRO A 10 55.93 86.25 -53.17
C PRO A 10 54.39 86.34 -53.13
N ALA A 11 53.79 85.36 -53.81
CA ALA A 11 52.37 85.18 -54.09
C ALA A 11 51.47 85.06 -52.83
N SER A 12 50.32 85.76 -52.86
CA SER A 12 49.20 85.51 -51.94
C SER A 12 48.12 84.66 -52.64
N ARG A 13 48.02 83.39 -52.23
CA ARG A 13 46.96 82.45 -52.61
C ARG A 13 45.68 82.83 -51.86
N ARG A 14 44.61 83.20 -52.58
CA ARG A 14 43.26 83.39 -52.01
C ARG A 14 42.63 82.02 -51.74
N THR A 15 42.42 81.68 -50.48
CA THR A 15 41.67 80.51 -50.01
C THR A 15 40.17 80.76 -50.08
N GLY A 16 39.49 80.13 -51.04
CA GLY A 16 38.06 79.89 -51.00
C GLY A 16 37.77 78.66 -50.15
N GLY A 17 37.47 78.85 -48.88
CA GLY A 17 37.18 77.76 -47.94
C GLY A 17 36.60 78.33 -46.65
N SER A 18 35.35 78.80 -46.68
CA SER A 18 34.75 79.47 -45.50
C SER A 18 33.29 79.12 -45.24
N LEU A 19 32.64 78.27 -46.07
CA LEU A 19 31.23 77.94 -45.86
C LEU A 19 31.01 76.47 -45.44
N VAL A 20 31.78 75.52 -45.98
CA VAL A 20 31.66 74.09 -45.60
C VAL A 20 32.23 73.81 -44.19
N ASP A 21 33.28 74.54 -43.79
CA ASP A 21 33.92 74.36 -42.47
C ASP A 21 33.16 75.02 -41.31
N ARG A 22 32.20 75.92 -41.59
CA ARG A 22 31.32 76.48 -40.56
C ARG A 22 30.15 75.56 -40.26
N ALA A 23 29.57 74.92 -41.28
CA ALA A 23 28.49 73.94 -41.09
C ALA A 23 28.93 72.74 -40.23
N ARG A 24 30.17 72.24 -40.41
CA ARG A 24 30.72 71.14 -39.59
C ARG A 24 31.06 71.51 -38.14
N ARG A 25 31.21 72.79 -37.79
CA ARG A 25 31.44 73.23 -36.40
C ARG A 25 30.15 73.45 -35.61
N ASP A 26 29.03 73.68 -36.27
CA ASP A 26 27.73 73.88 -35.61
C ASP A 26 27.00 72.56 -35.23
N GLU A 27 27.33 71.43 -35.85
CA GLU A 27 26.73 70.13 -35.49
C GLU A 27 27.24 69.58 -34.15
N SER A 28 28.43 70.00 -33.70
CA SER A 28 29.05 69.52 -32.45
C SER A 28 28.30 70.00 -31.19
N GLY A 29 27.67 71.19 -31.24
CA GLY A 29 26.86 71.72 -30.15
C GLY A 29 25.49 71.04 -30.05
N ALA A 30 24.87 70.76 -31.20
CA ALA A 30 23.59 70.05 -31.25
C ALA A 30 23.71 68.60 -30.76
N VAL A 31 24.81 67.91 -31.11
CA VAL A 31 25.08 66.54 -30.64
C VAL A 31 25.21 66.51 -29.11
N LEU A 32 25.88 67.48 -28.49
CA LEU A 32 25.99 67.55 -27.02
C LEU A 32 24.61 67.66 -26.35
N ILE A 33 23.71 68.48 -26.90
CA ILE A 33 22.34 68.65 -26.37
C ILE A 33 21.53 67.37 -26.53
N VAL A 34 21.57 66.74 -27.71
CA VAL A 34 20.85 65.49 -27.96
C VAL A 34 21.38 64.36 -27.08
N VAL A 35 22.70 64.23 -26.94
CA VAL A 35 23.32 63.24 -26.06
C VAL A 35 22.95 63.50 -24.60
N ALA A 36 22.94 64.75 -24.14
CA ALA A 36 22.53 65.09 -22.78
C ALA A 36 21.05 64.71 -22.52
N LEU A 37 20.15 64.99 -23.46
CA LEU A 37 18.74 64.60 -23.36
C LEU A 37 18.54 63.08 -23.41
N CYS A 38 19.26 62.37 -24.28
CA CYS A 38 19.21 60.92 -24.30
C CYS A 38 19.75 60.30 -23.01
N LEU A 39 20.85 60.85 -22.48
CA LEU A 39 21.45 60.38 -21.23
C LEU A 39 20.50 60.58 -20.04
N THR A 40 19.81 61.73 -19.94
CA THR A 40 18.85 61.95 -18.86
C THR A 40 17.67 60.98 -18.93
N VAL A 41 17.15 60.71 -20.13
CA VAL A 41 16.10 59.70 -20.33
C VAL A 41 16.60 58.30 -19.95
N LEU A 42 17.82 57.93 -20.37
CA LEU A 42 18.42 56.63 -20.05
C LEU A 42 18.63 56.45 -18.55
N VAL A 43 19.18 57.46 -17.86
CA VAL A 43 19.38 57.42 -16.40
C VAL A 43 18.03 57.30 -15.68
N THR A 44 17.01 58.03 -16.11
CA THR A 44 15.66 57.95 -15.52
C THR A 44 15.03 56.57 -15.74
N ALA A 45 15.19 55.98 -16.92
CA ALA A 45 14.70 54.65 -17.23
C ALA A 45 15.40 53.55 -16.40
N VAL A 46 16.73 53.68 -16.20
CA VAL A 46 17.51 52.77 -15.34
C VAL A 46 17.07 52.90 -13.89
N ALA A 47 16.93 54.13 -13.38
CA ALA A 47 16.46 54.40 -12.03
C ALA A 47 15.09 53.75 -11.75
N PHE A 48 14.12 53.94 -12.67
CA PHE A 48 12.81 53.30 -12.58
C PHE A 48 12.90 51.77 -12.64
N THR A 49 13.78 51.23 -13.47
CA THR A 49 13.99 49.78 -13.60
C THR A 49 14.55 49.19 -12.30
N ILE A 50 15.45 49.89 -11.61
CA ILE A 50 15.99 49.45 -10.32
C ILE A 50 14.88 49.41 -9.26
N ASP A 51 14.06 50.45 -9.18
CA ASP A 51 12.94 50.51 -8.22
C ASP A 51 11.92 49.38 -8.46
N LEU A 52 11.54 49.14 -9.72
CA LEU A 52 10.65 48.03 -10.07
C LEU A 52 11.32 46.67 -9.83
N GLY A 53 12.62 46.58 -10.07
CA GLY A 53 13.44 45.40 -9.80
C GLY A 53 13.44 45.02 -8.33
N ARG A 54 13.55 46.01 -7.42
CA ARG A 54 13.45 45.81 -5.97
C ARG A 54 12.08 45.27 -5.58
N VAL A 55 11.00 45.90 -6.04
CA VAL A 55 9.62 45.42 -5.77
C VAL A 55 9.41 43.98 -6.27
N SER A 56 9.90 43.67 -7.47
CA SER A 56 9.81 42.32 -8.04
C SER A 56 10.60 41.29 -7.24
N THR A 57 11.78 41.65 -6.75
CA THR A 57 12.63 40.78 -5.92
C THR A 57 11.97 40.52 -4.57
N THR A 58 11.51 41.57 -3.87
CA THR A 58 10.77 41.43 -2.61
C THR A 58 9.53 40.55 -2.78
N ARG A 59 8.78 40.70 -3.87
CA ARG A 59 7.63 39.81 -4.18
C ARG A 59 8.00 38.33 -4.26
N ARG A 60 9.15 38.01 -4.87
CA ARG A 60 9.63 36.63 -4.98
C ARG A 60 10.09 36.08 -3.63
N ASP A 61 10.77 36.91 -2.84
CA ASP A 61 11.26 36.52 -1.52
C ASP A 61 10.12 36.32 -0.53
N LEU A 62 9.08 37.17 -0.58
CA LEU A 62 7.85 36.98 0.19
C LEU A 62 7.13 35.68 -0.20
N GLN A 63 7.02 35.36 -1.50
CA GLN A 63 6.38 34.12 -1.92
C GLN A 63 7.15 32.89 -1.42
N ARG A 64 8.48 32.84 -1.65
CA ARG A 64 9.34 31.74 -1.17
C ARG A 64 9.23 31.54 0.33
N THR A 65 9.24 32.64 1.08
CA THR A 65 9.16 32.58 2.55
C THR A 65 7.78 32.14 3.02
N ALA A 66 6.71 32.61 2.36
CA ALA A 66 5.35 32.16 2.66
C ALA A 66 5.18 30.67 2.38
N ASP A 67 5.67 30.18 1.23
CA ASP A 67 5.59 28.77 0.81
C ASP A 67 6.28 27.85 1.81
N VAL A 68 7.55 28.13 2.14
CA VAL A 68 8.33 27.32 3.09
C VAL A 68 7.71 27.38 4.49
N THR A 69 7.24 28.56 4.92
CA THR A 69 6.62 28.72 6.24
C THR A 69 5.28 28.01 6.34
N ALA A 70 4.46 28.04 5.29
CA ALA A 70 3.22 27.28 5.23
C ALA A 70 3.50 25.78 5.34
N LEU A 71 4.48 25.26 4.58
CA LEU A 71 4.90 23.85 4.65
C LEU A 71 5.41 23.45 6.04
N ASP A 72 6.25 24.28 6.67
CA ASP A 72 6.79 24.04 8.01
C ASP A 72 5.69 23.99 9.08
N LEU A 73 4.68 24.85 8.96
CA LEU A 73 3.54 24.85 9.87
C LEU A 73 2.56 23.71 9.60
N ALA A 74 2.31 23.37 8.33
CA ALA A 74 1.41 22.26 7.98
C ALA A 74 1.91 20.92 8.55
N ARG A 75 3.23 20.73 8.67
CA ARG A 75 3.82 19.53 9.30
C ARG A 75 3.49 19.42 10.79
N LYS A 76 3.17 20.55 11.44
CA LYS A 76 2.89 20.65 12.88
C LYS A 76 1.40 20.61 13.23
N LEU A 77 0.51 20.41 12.26
CA LEU A 77 -0.92 20.25 12.54
C LEU A 77 -1.20 18.98 13.34
N GLU A 78 -0.55 17.87 12.97
CA GLU A 78 -0.54 16.59 13.71
C GLU A 78 -1.94 16.05 14.09
N GLY A 79 -2.99 16.48 13.38
CA GLY A 79 -4.38 16.07 13.65
C GLY A 79 -4.98 16.60 14.96
N ARG A 80 -4.43 17.69 15.50
CA ARG A 80 -4.92 18.35 16.72
C ARG A 80 -6.02 19.35 16.37
N THR A 81 -6.90 19.65 17.33
CA THR A 81 -7.92 20.70 17.13
C THR A 81 -7.27 22.08 17.01
N THR A 82 -7.95 23.00 16.34
CA THR A 82 -7.52 24.39 16.20
C THR A 82 -7.23 25.04 17.56
N SER A 83 -8.08 24.80 18.57
CA SER A 83 -7.88 25.31 19.92
C SER A 83 -6.60 24.81 20.57
N ALA A 84 -6.26 23.52 20.39
CA ALA A 84 -5.04 22.93 20.92
C ALA A 84 -3.79 23.48 20.21
N ILE A 85 -3.85 23.66 18.90
CA ILE A 85 -2.73 24.23 18.11
C ILE A 85 -2.49 25.69 18.50
N VAL A 86 -3.55 26.49 18.64
CA VAL A 86 -3.43 27.91 19.01
C VAL A 86 -2.93 28.07 20.45
N ALA A 87 -3.31 27.18 21.37
CA ALA A 87 -2.82 27.18 22.75
C ALA A 87 -1.36 26.70 22.87
N ASP A 88 -0.84 25.98 21.88
CA ASP A 88 0.53 25.48 21.86
C ASP A 88 1.53 26.57 21.46
N ALA A 89 2.26 27.08 22.45
CA ALA A 89 3.32 28.08 22.23
C ALA A 89 4.40 27.60 21.24
N ALA A 90 4.65 26.28 21.13
CA ALA A 90 5.63 25.73 20.19
C ALA A 90 5.22 25.95 18.73
N PHE A 91 3.91 26.01 18.42
CA PHE A 91 3.42 26.34 17.10
C PHE A 91 3.71 27.80 16.74
N GLY A 92 3.51 28.71 17.70
CA GLY A 92 3.90 30.12 17.58
C GLY A 92 5.40 30.29 17.31
N VAL A 93 6.23 29.64 18.13
CA VAL A 93 7.69 29.68 17.99
C VAL A 93 8.15 29.05 16.67
N ALA A 94 7.50 28.00 16.18
CA ALA A 94 7.85 27.38 14.91
C ALA A 94 7.62 28.32 13.72
N PHE A 95 6.54 29.12 13.75
CA PHE A 95 6.28 30.16 12.76
C PHE A 95 7.40 31.19 12.74
N ASP A 96 7.73 31.77 13.90
CA ASP A 96 8.73 32.83 13.99
C ASP A 96 10.12 32.32 13.59
N ARG A 97 10.47 31.08 13.98
CA ARG A 97 11.72 30.43 13.56
C ARG A 97 11.77 30.18 12.05
N SER A 98 10.65 29.79 11.42
CA SER A 98 10.60 29.60 9.97
C SER A 98 10.82 30.90 9.23
N LEU A 99 10.16 31.98 9.66
CA LEU A 99 10.36 33.31 9.08
C LEU A 99 11.82 33.76 9.22
N ALA A 100 12.39 33.65 10.43
CA ALA A 100 13.76 34.06 10.70
C ALA A 100 14.79 33.25 9.88
N ARG A 101 14.60 31.94 9.71
CA ARG A 101 15.46 31.10 8.85
C ARG A 101 15.46 31.55 7.39
N ASN A 102 14.38 32.15 6.94
CA ASN A 102 14.22 32.66 5.57
C ASN A 102 14.45 34.18 5.47
N GLY A 103 15.08 34.79 6.49
CA GLY A 103 15.45 36.21 6.47
C GLY A 103 14.27 37.18 6.62
N PHE A 104 13.09 36.70 7.03
CA PHE A 104 11.94 37.53 7.32
C PHE A 104 11.82 37.78 8.82
N VAL A 105 11.98 39.04 9.23
CA VAL A 105 11.77 39.48 10.60
C VAL A 105 10.59 40.44 10.61
N ALA A 106 9.50 40.04 11.27
CA ALA A 106 8.31 40.87 11.38
C ALA A 106 8.56 42.11 12.26
N GLY A 107 8.04 43.25 11.85
CA GLY A 107 8.20 44.54 12.53
C GLY A 107 8.07 45.71 11.56
N GLY A 108 7.49 46.82 12.05
CA GLY A 108 7.22 48.00 11.21
C GLY A 108 6.33 47.64 10.01
N ASP A 109 6.84 47.87 8.80
CA ASP A 109 6.14 47.58 7.54
C ASP A 109 6.12 46.09 7.15
N LYS A 110 6.92 45.24 7.81
CA LYS A 110 6.94 43.79 7.60
C LYS A 110 5.92 43.12 8.50
N VAL A 111 4.84 42.60 7.92
CA VAL A 111 3.74 41.95 8.64
C VAL A 111 3.65 40.49 8.21
N ALA A 112 3.51 39.59 9.18
CA ALA A 112 3.29 38.16 8.94
C ALA A 112 2.07 37.66 9.72
N THR A 113 1.16 36.98 9.05
CA THR A 113 -0.02 36.35 9.67
C THR A 113 -0.16 34.90 9.24
N LYS A 114 -0.78 34.09 10.11
CA LYS A 114 -1.06 32.67 9.87
C LYS A 114 -2.50 32.36 10.26
N ARG A 115 -3.18 31.51 9.49
CA ARG A 115 -4.55 31.08 9.72
C ARG A 115 -4.63 29.57 9.54
N LEU A 116 -5.41 28.91 10.40
CA LEU A 116 -5.67 27.47 10.34
C LEU A 116 -7.02 27.26 9.63
N GLY A 117 -7.13 26.22 8.81
CA GLY A 117 -8.32 26.00 8.01
C GLY A 117 -8.37 24.66 7.31
N HIS A 118 -9.37 24.56 6.45
CA HIS A 118 -9.57 23.47 5.52
C HIS A 118 -9.27 23.91 4.09
N TRP A 119 -8.57 23.08 3.34
CA TRP A 119 -8.38 23.27 1.91
C TRP A 119 -9.31 22.37 1.09
N ASN A 120 -10.21 22.97 0.31
CA ASN A 120 -11.00 22.24 -0.65
C ASN A 120 -10.30 22.21 -2.02
N ALA A 121 -9.77 21.04 -2.40
CA ALA A 121 -9.06 20.87 -3.67
C ALA A 121 -9.95 20.94 -4.92
N ALA A 122 -11.27 20.75 -4.79
CA ALA A 122 -12.19 20.83 -5.93
C ALA A 122 -12.57 22.28 -6.25
N THR A 123 -12.68 23.13 -5.23
CA THR A 123 -13.04 24.55 -5.40
C THR A 123 -11.85 25.49 -5.30
N GLU A 124 -10.68 25.00 -4.91
CA GLU A 124 -9.45 25.77 -4.63
C GLU A 124 -9.68 26.88 -3.59
N VAL A 125 -10.48 26.59 -2.56
CA VAL A 125 -10.82 27.56 -1.50
C VAL A 125 -10.26 27.10 -0.16
N PHE A 126 -9.56 28.02 0.50
CA PHE A 126 -9.18 27.91 1.90
C PHE A 126 -10.28 28.51 2.79
N THR A 127 -10.80 27.71 3.72
CA THR A 127 -11.83 28.12 4.68
C THR A 127 -11.26 28.06 6.08
N VAL A 128 -11.29 29.16 6.81
CA VAL A 128 -10.83 29.19 8.20
C VAL A 128 -11.75 28.40 9.10
N THR A 129 -11.13 27.65 10.00
CA THR A 129 -11.80 26.77 10.95
C THR A 129 -11.85 27.38 12.36
N THR A 130 -12.68 26.82 13.24
CA THR A 130 -12.85 27.28 14.63
C THR A 130 -12.33 26.25 15.65
N GLY A 131 -12.34 26.62 16.94
CA GLY A 131 -11.68 25.88 18.03
C GLY A 131 -11.80 24.35 18.05
N PRO A 132 -13.00 23.74 17.92
CA PRO A 132 -13.16 22.30 18.07
C PRO A 132 -12.80 21.49 16.81
N GLU A 133 -12.71 22.13 15.65
CA GLU A 133 -12.43 21.47 14.38
C GLU A 133 -10.93 21.19 14.22
N ILE A 134 -10.59 20.15 13.46
CA ILE A 134 -9.21 19.72 13.18
C ILE A 134 -8.81 20.28 11.80
N PRO A 135 -7.93 21.29 11.72
CA PRO A 135 -7.50 21.86 10.45
C PRO A 135 -6.64 20.88 9.66
N ASP A 136 -6.79 20.88 8.34
CA ASP A 136 -5.93 20.14 7.41
C ASP A 136 -4.95 21.04 6.64
N ALA A 137 -5.08 22.36 6.75
CA ALA A 137 -4.28 23.33 6.04
C ALA A 137 -3.90 24.57 6.88
N VAL A 138 -2.81 25.21 6.48
CA VAL A 138 -2.31 26.48 7.03
C VAL A 138 -2.15 27.49 5.91
N GLU A 139 -2.76 28.66 6.08
CA GLU A 139 -2.56 29.84 5.24
C GLU A 139 -1.55 30.77 5.92
N VAL A 140 -0.52 31.19 5.20
CA VAL A 140 0.47 32.18 5.62
C VAL A 140 0.42 33.38 4.68
N VAL A 141 0.31 34.58 5.24
CA VAL A 141 0.31 35.83 4.48
C VAL A 141 1.44 36.72 4.99
N LEU A 142 2.32 37.12 4.07
CA LEU A 142 3.45 38.00 4.35
C LEU A 142 3.28 39.29 3.55
N THR A 143 3.53 40.42 4.21
CA THR A 143 3.43 41.76 3.63
C THR A 143 4.70 42.54 3.94
N ASP A 144 5.19 43.29 2.97
CA ASP A 144 6.35 44.17 3.11
C ASP A 144 6.16 45.44 2.28
N ARG A 145 6.75 46.55 2.74
CA ARG A 145 6.78 47.82 2.03
C ARG A 145 8.17 48.03 1.46
N VAL A 146 8.23 48.31 0.16
CA VAL A 146 9.45 48.67 -0.54
C VAL A 146 9.37 50.14 -0.89
N ASP A 147 10.15 50.97 -0.18
CA ASP A 147 10.34 52.36 -0.58
C ASP A 147 11.19 52.42 -1.85
N TYR A 148 10.83 53.34 -2.74
CA TYR A 148 11.55 53.58 -3.98
C TYR A 148 12.86 54.34 -3.67
N GLU A 149 13.95 53.97 -4.33
CA GLU A 149 15.25 54.61 -4.14
C GLU A 149 15.34 55.92 -4.93
N PHE A 150 14.80 55.92 -6.15
CA PHE A 150 14.98 57.03 -7.09
C PHE A 150 13.68 57.80 -7.37
N ALA A 151 12.52 57.22 -7.04
CA ALA A 151 11.22 57.88 -7.11
C ALA A 151 10.66 58.20 -5.71
N PRO A 152 9.81 59.23 -5.55
CA PRO A 152 9.13 59.45 -4.27
C PRO A 152 8.10 58.35 -3.99
N GLY A 153 7.97 57.97 -2.72
CA GLY A 153 6.97 57.01 -2.24
C GLY A 153 7.47 55.58 -2.15
N GLY A 154 6.57 54.62 -2.30
CA GLY A 154 6.88 53.20 -2.18
C GLY A 154 5.70 52.31 -2.50
N ASN A 155 5.93 50.99 -2.48
CA ASN A 155 4.95 49.98 -2.83
C ASN A 155 4.81 48.96 -1.70
N THR A 156 3.60 48.79 -1.17
CA THR A 156 3.29 47.69 -0.25
C THR A 156 2.85 46.49 -1.06
N THR A 157 3.53 45.37 -0.86
CA THR A 157 3.24 44.12 -1.55
C THR A 157 2.97 43.01 -0.56
N SER A 158 2.02 42.14 -0.91
CA SER A 158 1.63 40.99 -0.09
C SER A 158 1.69 39.70 -0.91
N ARG A 159 2.04 38.59 -0.26
CA ARG A 159 2.02 37.24 -0.81
C ARG A 159 1.40 36.28 0.17
N LYS A 160 0.78 35.26 -0.39
CA LYS A 160 0.06 34.23 0.34
C LYS A 160 0.54 32.86 -0.12
N ALA A 161 0.59 31.92 0.80
CA ALA A 161 0.73 30.50 0.53
C ALA A 161 -0.19 29.69 1.44
N VAL A 162 -0.72 28.60 0.90
CA VAL A 162 -1.51 27.62 1.61
C VAL A 162 -0.82 26.27 1.47
N ALA A 163 -0.54 25.63 2.60
CA ALA A 163 -0.03 24.27 2.64
C ALA A 163 -1.02 23.37 3.37
N ALA A 164 -1.25 22.19 2.82
CA ALA A 164 -2.11 21.17 3.40
C ALA A 164 -1.30 19.94 3.81
N ASN A 165 -1.77 19.25 4.85
CA ASN A 165 -1.26 17.96 5.25
C ASN A 165 -1.73 16.88 4.26
N SER A 166 -0.83 15.97 3.89
CA SER A 166 -1.13 14.78 3.13
C SER A 166 -1.01 13.57 4.04
N THR A 167 -2.12 12.89 4.27
CA THR A 167 -2.16 11.66 5.04
C THR A 167 -1.73 10.49 4.17
N ARG A 168 -0.94 9.59 4.75
CA ARG A 168 -0.47 8.36 4.11
C ARG A 168 -0.68 7.19 5.05
N ALA A 169 -1.13 6.07 4.51
CA ALA A 169 -1.29 4.84 5.26
C ALA A 169 -0.78 3.64 4.46
N SER A 170 -0.34 2.62 5.19
CA SER A 170 0.13 1.36 4.61
C SER A 170 -0.74 0.24 5.17
N PHE A 171 -1.13 -0.71 4.31
CA PHE A 171 -1.88 -1.89 4.73
C PHE A 171 -1.59 -3.07 3.81
N SER A 172 -1.75 -4.28 4.33
CA SER A 172 -1.83 -5.49 3.52
C SER A 172 -3.22 -6.08 3.58
N ILE A 173 -3.62 -6.71 2.47
CA ILE A 173 -4.84 -7.49 2.38
C ILE A 173 -4.53 -8.89 1.85
N GLY A 174 -5.03 -9.92 2.52
CA GLY A 174 -4.95 -11.32 2.11
C GLY A 174 -6.35 -11.90 1.93
N SER A 175 -6.58 -12.71 0.90
CA SER A 175 -7.79 -13.55 0.78
C SER A 175 -7.53 -14.91 1.41
N TYR A 176 -8.56 -15.49 2.02
CA TYR A 176 -8.50 -16.87 2.51
C TYR A 176 -9.81 -17.59 2.21
N ALA A 177 -9.70 -18.87 1.86
CA ALA A 177 -10.82 -19.81 1.79
C ALA A 177 -11.01 -20.57 3.11
N ALA A 178 -9.91 -20.89 3.77
CA ALA A 178 -9.90 -21.47 5.10
C ALA A 178 -8.64 -21.00 5.80
N ARG A 179 -8.77 -20.56 7.04
CA ARG A 179 -7.63 -20.27 7.92
C ARG A 179 -7.62 -21.31 9.04
N VAL A 180 -6.43 -21.58 9.56
CA VAL A 180 -6.26 -22.37 10.78
C VAL A 180 -5.66 -21.47 11.85
N ASP A 181 -6.34 -21.33 12.98
CA ASP A 181 -5.76 -20.69 14.16
C ASP A 181 -4.89 -21.70 14.94
N SER A 182 -3.58 -21.44 14.99
CA SER A 182 -2.60 -22.29 15.66
C SER A 182 -2.64 -22.25 17.18
N SER A 183 -3.32 -21.25 17.77
CA SER A 183 -3.44 -21.09 19.22
C SER A 183 -4.59 -21.92 19.81
N THR A 184 -5.55 -22.33 18.98
CA THR A 184 -6.80 -22.97 19.43
C THR A 184 -7.12 -24.28 18.71
N SER A 185 -6.42 -24.62 17.61
CA SER A 185 -6.79 -25.78 16.79
C SER A 185 -6.23 -27.12 17.29
N PRO A 186 -7.08 -28.09 17.69
CA PRO A 186 -6.66 -29.44 18.04
C PRO A 186 -6.23 -30.29 16.83
N LEU A 187 -6.55 -29.82 15.60
CA LEU A 187 -6.21 -30.48 14.35
C LEU A 187 -4.84 -30.07 13.81
N LEU A 188 -4.36 -28.89 14.21
CA LEU A 188 -3.09 -28.35 13.73
C LEU A 188 -1.88 -29.09 14.35
N GLN A 189 -2.01 -29.56 15.60
CA GLN A 189 -0.95 -30.30 16.30
C GLN A 189 -0.58 -31.64 15.62
N PRO A 190 -1.52 -32.53 15.27
CA PRO A 190 -1.22 -33.75 14.49
C PRO A 190 -0.76 -33.43 13.06
N LEU A 191 -1.27 -32.35 12.47
CA LEU A 191 -0.98 -31.97 11.08
C LEU A 191 0.45 -31.46 10.90
N LEU A 192 0.88 -30.48 11.71
CA LEU A 192 2.27 -30.03 11.65
C LEU A 192 3.24 -31.12 12.13
N GLY A 193 2.82 -31.97 13.08
CA GLY A 193 3.68 -33.05 13.54
C GLY A 193 3.92 -34.14 12.50
N SER A 194 2.95 -34.41 11.63
CA SER A 194 3.10 -35.35 10.51
C SER A 194 3.84 -34.73 9.30
N ILE A 195 3.68 -33.44 9.03
CA ILE A 195 4.37 -32.74 7.93
C ILE A 195 5.83 -32.45 8.27
N LEU A 196 6.11 -32.04 9.51
CA LEU A 196 7.45 -31.61 9.95
C LEU A 196 8.21 -32.71 10.70
N GLY A 197 7.60 -33.89 10.91
CA GLY A 197 8.21 -35.00 11.64
C GLY A 197 8.48 -34.71 13.14
N VAL A 198 7.85 -33.67 13.69
CA VAL A 198 8.06 -33.23 15.08
C VAL A 198 6.88 -33.55 15.97
N THR A 199 7.15 -34.01 17.19
CA THR A 199 6.11 -34.29 18.18
C THR A 199 5.42 -33.00 18.67
N ALA A 200 4.17 -33.15 19.14
CA ALA A 200 3.17 -32.11 19.44
C ALA A 200 3.56 -31.02 20.47
N GLY A 201 4.82 -30.94 20.91
CA GLY A 201 5.33 -29.89 21.82
C GLY A 201 6.35 -28.92 21.21
N GLY A 202 6.78 -29.09 19.95
CA GLY A 202 7.94 -28.36 19.40
C GLY A 202 7.65 -27.02 18.71
N TYR A 203 6.52 -26.88 18.01
CA TYR A 203 6.29 -25.76 17.09
C TYR A 203 5.94 -24.43 17.80
N GLY A 204 5.32 -24.48 18.99
CA GLY A 204 5.06 -23.30 19.82
C GLY A 204 6.34 -22.58 20.23
N GLY A 205 7.48 -23.27 20.16
CA GLY A 205 8.80 -22.69 20.33
C GLY A 205 9.15 -21.69 19.24
N LEU A 206 8.82 -21.91 17.96
CA LEU A 206 9.25 -21.05 16.84
C LEU A 206 8.46 -19.73 16.72
N VAL A 207 7.26 -19.68 17.30
CA VAL A 207 6.40 -18.50 17.28
C VAL A 207 7.10 -17.37 18.05
N GLY A 208 7.33 -16.23 17.38
CA GLY A 208 8.00 -15.06 17.95
C GLY A 208 9.53 -15.10 17.92
N GLY A 209 10.14 -16.04 17.17
CA GLY A 209 11.56 -16.02 16.85
C GLY A 209 11.88 -14.90 15.87
N LYS A 210 12.46 -13.81 16.36
CA LYS A 210 12.83 -12.65 15.53
C LYS A 210 14.29 -12.74 15.10
N VAL A 211 14.52 -12.72 13.79
CA VAL A 211 15.87 -12.74 13.22
C VAL A 211 16.14 -11.40 12.53
N ALA A 212 17.25 -10.76 12.91
CA ALA A 212 17.70 -9.53 12.27
C ALA A 212 18.28 -9.84 10.89
N LEU A 213 17.93 -9.03 9.89
CA LEU A 213 18.36 -9.24 8.50
C LEU A 213 19.89 -9.20 8.33
N GLY A 214 20.60 -8.33 9.04
CA GLY A 214 22.06 -8.20 8.92
C GLY A 214 22.83 -9.50 9.20
N PRO A 215 22.67 -10.09 10.40
CA PRO A 215 23.24 -11.40 10.72
C PRO A 215 22.82 -12.51 9.75
N LEU A 216 21.56 -12.52 9.29
CA LEU A 216 21.05 -13.51 8.34
C LEU A 216 21.75 -13.41 6.98
N LEU A 217 21.95 -12.19 6.46
CA LEU A 217 22.70 -11.96 5.22
C LEU A 217 24.16 -12.37 5.36
N GLY A 218 24.77 -12.14 6.53
CA GLY A 218 26.11 -12.61 6.86
C GLY A 218 26.26 -14.13 6.77
N GLU A 219 25.33 -14.88 7.37
CA GLU A 219 25.30 -16.35 7.31
C GLU A 219 25.00 -16.89 5.91
N LEU A 220 24.24 -16.14 5.10
CA LEU A 220 24.02 -16.45 3.68
C LEU A 220 25.23 -16.12 2.80
N GLY A 221 26.28 -15.49 3.35
CA GLY A 221 27.46 -15.06 2.60
C GLY A 221 27.19 -13.89 1.63
N LEU A 222 26.12 -13.12 1.87
CA LEU A 222 25.67 -12.05 0.99
C LEU A 222 26.12 -10.69 1.54
N ASN A 223 27.11 -10.08 0.89
CA ASN A 223 27.52 -8.71 1.16
C ASN A 223 26.73 -7.75 0.28
N ILE A 224 25.54 -7.36 0.75
CA ILE A 224 24.61 -6.57 -0.05
C ILE A 224 24.78 -5.09 0.27
N GLY A 225 25.22 -4.31 -0.72
CA GLY A 225 25.52 -2.88 -0.57
C GLY A 225 24.31 -1.95 -0.70
N SER A 226 23.20 -2.43 -1.26
CA SER A 226 21.97 -1.65 -1.43
C SER A 226 20.69 -2.46 -1.15
N PRO A 227 19.60 -1.85 -0.65
CA PRO A 227 18.32 -2.53 -0.45
C PRO A 227 17.72 -3.15 -1.72
N ALA A 228 18.02 -2.61 -2.91
CA ALA A 228 17.52 -3.12 -4.19
C ALA A 228 18.14 -4.48 -4.57
N ASP A 229 19.39 -4.70 -4.19
CA ASP A 229 20.10 -5.96 -4.44
C ASP A 229 19.54 -7.08 -3.55
N VAL A 230 19.08 -6.76 -2.33
CA VAL A 230 18.41 -7.73 -1.45
C VAL A 230 17.10 -8.21 -2.08
N MET A 231 16.37 -7.34 -2.77
CA MET A 231 15.08 -7.68 -3.37
C MET A 231 15.19 -8.62 -4.58
N SER A 232 16.34 -8.63 -5.27
CA SER A 232 16.58 -9.45 -6.46
C SER A 232 17.39 -10.72 -6.19
N THR A 233 17.87 -10.91 -4.96
CA THR A 233 18.69 -12.08 -4.60
C THR A 233 17.82 -13.31 -4.36
N ASN A 234 18.21 -14.41 -4.99
CA ASN A 234 17.57 -15.71 -4.85
C ASN A 234 18.38 -16.60 -3.89
N VAL A 235 17.72 -17.19 -2.90
CA VAL A 235 18.31 -18.14 -1.95
C VAL A 235 17.55 -19.45 -1.97
N THR A 236 18.25 -20.57 -1.77
CA THR A 236 17.55 -21.85 -1.60
C THR A 236 16.99 -21.98 -0.20
N LEU A 237 15.94 -22.78 -0.06
CA LEU A 237 15.27 -22.95 1.21
C LEU A 237 16.17 -23.58 2.29
N VAL A 238 17.01 -24.55 1.93
CA VAL A 238 18.04 -25.11 2.84
C VAL A 238 19.02 -24.03 3.29
N GLN A 239 19.48 -23.17 2.37
CA GLN A 239 20.42 -22.11 2.72
C GLN A 239 19.80 -21.13 3.71
N LEU A 240 18.54 -20.74 3.48
CA LEU A 240 17.81 -19.82 4.33
C LEU A 240 17.58 -20.38 5.73
N LEU A 241 17.03 -21.60 5.86
CA LEU A 241 16.73 -22.20 7.16
C LEU A 241 18.00 -22.54 7.96
N ARG A 242 19.09 -22.94 7.28
CA ARG A 242 20.39 -23.15 7.96
C ARG A 242 21.02 -21.85 8.43
N ALA A 243 20.95 -20.79 7.60
CA ALA A 243 21.43 -19.46 7.99
C ALA A 243 20.64 -18.92 9.18
N GLU A 244 19.32 -19.10 9.18
CA GLU A 244 18.45 -18.73 10.30
C GLU A 244 18.80 -19.51 11.57
N ALA A 245 18.96 -20.84 11.47
CA ALA A 245 19.38 -21.68 12.59
C ALA A 245 20.76 -21.26 13.12
N ALA A 246 21.70 -20.84 12.26
CA ALA A 246 23.00 -20.33 12.66
C ALA A 246 22.89 -19.01 13.42
N VAL A 247 22.07 -18.06 12.95
CA VAL A 247 21.82 -16.80 13.67
C VAL A 247 21.17 -17.05 15.03
N LEU A 248 20.19 -17.96 15.11
CA LEU A 248 19.53 -18.30 16.37
C LEU A 248 20.49 -18.97 17.36
N ARG A 249 21.40 -19.83 16.89
CA ARG A 249 22.49 -20.39 17.73
C ARG A 249 23.41 -19.30 18.26
N ALA A 250 23.82 -18.37 17.39
CA ALA A 250 24.66 -17.25 17.78
C ALA A 250 23.96 -16.32 18.80
N GLY A 251 22.63 -16.19 18.71
CA GLY A 251 21.78 -15.47 19.65
C GLY A 251 21.43 -16.23 20.95
N GLY A 252 21.88 -17.49 21.10
CA GLY A 252 21.65 -18.32 22.29
C GLY A 252 20.37 -19.17 22.27
N ASP A 253 19.60 -19.15 21.19
CA ASP A 253 18.33 -19.89 21.04
C ASP A 253 18.56 -21.26 20.36
N ILE A 254 19.29 -22.13 21.07
CA ILE A 254 19.74 -23.43 20.57
C ILE A 254 18.54 -24.38 20.31
N ALA A 255 17.47 -24.26 21.09
CA ALA A 255 16.29 -25.10 20.96
C ALA A 255 15.57 -24.86 19.61
N ARG A 256 15.37 -23.60 19.21
CA ARG A 256 14.77 -23.24 17.92
C ARG A 256 15.67 -23.58 16.75
N ALA A 257 16.97 -23.38 16.89
CA ALA A 257 17.92 -23.71 15.84
C ALA A 257 18.02 -25.23 15.56
N ASN A 258 17.90 -26.07 16.59
CA ASN A 258 17.86 -27.52 16.42
C ASN A 258 16.56 -27.98 15.75
N LEU A 259 15.45 -27.30 16.06
CA LEU A 259 14.16 -27.54 15.42
C LEU A 259 14.20 -27.18 13.93
N LEU A 260 14.77 -26.03 13.57
CA LEU A 260 14.96 -25.63 12.17
C LEU A 260 15.83 -26.65 11.39
N ASP A 261 16.93 -27.13 11.97
CA ASP A 261 17.77 -28.17 11.34
C ASP A 261 17.00 -29.48 11.11
N GLN A 262 16.14 -29.88 12.05
CA GLN A 262 15.28 -31.06 11.86
C GLN A 262 14.23 -30.84 10.77
N THR A 263 13.64 -29.65 10.68
CA THR A 263 12.68 -29.33 9.62
C THR A 263 13.32 -29.35 8.24
N VAL A 264 14.58 -28.92 8.09
CA VAL A 264 15.32 -28.98 6.82
C VAL A 264 15.39 -30.41 6.26
N LEU A 265 15.50 -31.41 7.13
CA LEU A 265 15.55 -32.83 6.73
C LEU A 265 14.18 -33.41 6.35
N ALA A 266 13.09 -32.76 6.78
CA ALA A 266 11.72 -33.19 6.52
C ALA A 266 11.09 -32.49 5.29
N LEU A 267 11.78 -31.52 4.67
CA LEU A 267 11.25 -30.78 3.54
C LEU A 267 11.15 -31.63 2.27
N PRO A 268 9.99 -31.64 1.56
CA PRO A 268 9.82 -32.34 0.30
C PRO A 268 10.74 -31.83 -0.83
N ASN A 269 10.98 -30.50 -0.89
CA ASN A 269 11.87 -29.86 -1.86
C ASN A 269 12.83 -28.87 -1.18
N PRO A 270 13.95 -29.35 -0.62
CA PRO A 270 14.90 -28.52 0.12
C PRO A 270 15.63 -27.48 -0.77
N ASN A 271 15.72 -27.72 -2.08
CA ASN A 271 16.47 -26.85 -3.01
C ASN A 271 15.58 -25.83 -3.73
N ALA A 272 14.31 -25.69 -3.31
CA ALA A 272 13.43 -24.68 -3.88
C ALA A 272 14.01 -23.28 -3.67
N THR A 273 13.99 -22.46 -4.72
CA THR A 273 14.62 -21.14 -4.73
C THR A 273 13.59 -20.06 -4.43
N ILE A 274 13.93 -19.14 -3.54
CA ILE A 274 13.06 -18.07 -3.05
C ILE A 274 13.76 -16.73 -3.24
N PRO A 275 13.11 -15.72 -3.85
CA PRO A 275 13.63 -14.37 -3.85
C PRO A 275 13.52 -13.78 -2.44
N LEU A 276 14.62 -13.31 -1.87
CA LEU A 276 14.68 -12.68 -0.54
C LEU A 276 13.73 -11.48 -0.43
N GLY A 277 13.55 -10.73 -1.52
CA GLY A 277 12.58 -9.63 -1.61
C GLY A 277 11.12 -10.04 -1.35
N SER A 278 10.77 -11.32 -1.51
CA SER A 278 9.43 -11.80 -1.19
C SER A 278 9.18 -11.98 0.31
N LEU A 279 10.24 -12.11 1.10
CA LEU A 279 10.23 -12.37 2.55
C LEU A 279 10.40 -11.10 3.39
N LEU A 280 10.82 -10.00 2.76
CA LEU A 280 11.06 -8.74 3.43
C LEU A 280 9.81 -7.86 3.39
N THR A 281 9.12 -7.77 4.53
CA THR A 281 8.31 -6.60 4.84
C THR A 281 9.26 -5.47 5.24
N LEU A 282 9.68 -4.68 4.25
CA LEU A 282 10.46 -3.48 4.52
C LEU A 282 9.56 -2.49 5.25
N GLY A 283 9.67 -2.45 6.58
CA GLY A 283 9.22 -1.31 7.35
C GLY A 283 9.97 -0.09 6.84
N ALA A 284 9.24 0.88 6.26
CA ALA A 284 9.86 2.14 5.89
C ALA A 284 10.32 2.81 7.18
N GLY A 285 11.64 2.70 7.43
CA GLY A 285 12.27 3.32 8.58
C GLY A 285 11.96 4.82 8.58
N THR A 286 11.57 5.29 9.76
CA THR A 286 11.65 6.70 10.12
C THR A 286 13.08 7.21 9.91
N ASP A 287 13.20 8.50 9.59
CA ASP A 287 14.34 9.33 9.17
C ASP A 287 15.72 9.20 9.88
N ASP A 288 16.12 8.05 10.41
CA ASP A 288 17.51 7.75 10.77
C ASP A 288 17.94 6.41 10.16
N GLY A 289 19.04 6.46 9.41
CA GLY A 289 19.52 5.39 8.54
C GLY A 289 19.82 4.08 9.26
N ALA A 290 18.85 3.17 9.25
CA ALA A 290 19.00 1.73 9.03
C ALA A 290 17.60 1.12 9.10
N ALA A 291 17.06 0.66 7.96
CA ALA A 291 15.88 -0.19 7.97
C ALA A 291 16.26 -1.51 8.67
N VAL A 292 15.97 -1.63 9.97
CA VAL A 292 16.08 -2.91 10.67
C VAL A 292 14.87 -3.75 10.25
N ALA A 293 15.02 -4.45 9.12
CA ALA A 293 14.08 -5.49 8.75
C ALA A 293 14.24 -6.66 9.73
N ILE A 294 13.19 -6.90 10.50
CA ILE A 294 13.07 -8.08 11.36
C ILE A 294 12.19 -9.07 10.62
N ILE A 295 12.67 -10.29 10.43
CA ILE A 295 11.90 -11.37 9.83
C ILE A 295 11.46 -12.33 10.93
N ASP A 296 10.19 -12.75 10.89
CA ASP A 296 9.68 -13.80 11.79
C ASP A 296 10.07 -15.18 11.24
N ALA A 297 10.69 -15.99 12.08
CA ALA A 297 11.06 -17.38 11.82
C ALA A 297 9.87 -18.22 11.33
N PHE A 298 8.67 -17.94 11.85
CA PHE A 298 7.45 -18.62 11.46
C PHE A 298 6.98 -18.24 10.05
N ASP A 299 7.17 -16.98 9.64
CA ASP A 299 6.84 -16.52 8.30
C ASP A 299 7.77 -17.14 7.25
N ILE A 300 9.06 -17.32 7.60
CA ILE A 300 10.01 -18.04 6.76
C ILE A 300 9.61 -19.51 6.64
N LEU A 301 9.31 -20.18 7.77
CA LEU A 301 8.98 -21.62 7.78
C LEU A 301 7.64 -21.93 7.08
N THR A 302 6.64 -21.06 7.19
CA THR A 302 5.38 -21.22 6.47
C THR A 302 5.58 -21.00 4.98
N THR A 303 6.30 -19.95 4.58
CA THR A 303 6.64 -19.67 3.17
C THR A 303 7.46 -20.82 2.56
N ALA A 304 8.40 -21.35 3.33
CA ALA A 304 9.20 -22.54 3.02
C ALA A 304 8.35 -23.78 2.73
N ALA A 305 7.40 -24.08 3.62
CA ALA A 305 6.51 -25.22 3.48
C ALA A 305 5.65 -25.10 2.20
N PHE A 306 5.11 -23.91 1.91
CA PHE A 306 4.33 -23.68 0.68
C PHE A 306 5.15 -23.83 -0.60
N ILE A 307 6.35 -23.26 -0.64
CA ILE A 307 7.20 -23.27 -1.84
C ILE A 307 7.81 -24.67 -2.07
N SER A 308 8.15 -25.40 -1.00
CA SER A 308 8.75 -26.74 -1.11
C SER A 308 7.79 -27.78 -1.70
N ASN A 309 6.48 -27.55 -1.65
CA ASN A 309 5.50 -28.55 -2.06
C ASN A 309 5.22 -28.54 -3.58
N GLY A 310 5.84 -27.63 -4.36
CA GLY A 310 5.89 -27.61 -5.83
C GLY A 310 4.56 -27.33 -6.55
N ASP A 311 3.46 -27.92 -6.08
CA ASP A 311 2.12 -27.86 -6.67
C ASP A 311 1.13 -27.01 -5.84
N ALA A 312 1.60 -26.29 -4.81
CA ALA A 312 0.78 -25.46 -3.92
C ALA A 312 -0.36 -26.18 -3.18
N PHE A 313 -0.35 -27.53 -3.11
CA PHE A 313 -1.40 -28.31 -2.43
C PHE A 313 -0.96 -28.86 -1.07
N LEU A 314 -1.58 -28.39 0.02
CA LEU A 314 -1.52 -29.12 1.30
C LEU A 314 -2.54 -30.27 1.24
N THR A 315 -2.06 -31.52 1.29
CA THR A 315 -2.92 -32.73 1.27
C THR A 315 -3.09 -33.27 2.69
N LEU A 316 -4.33 -33.34 3.16
CA LEU A 316 -4.68 -33.96 4.44
C LEU A 316 -5.04 -35.44 4.23
N PRO A 317 -4.33 -36.40 4.85
CA PRO A 317 -4.67 -37.81 4.74
C PRO A 317 -6.02 -38.12 5.40
N ALA A 318 -6.75 -39.06 4.82
CA ALA A 318 -8.13 -39.39 5.21
C ALA A 318 -8.31 -39.89 6.65
N THR A 319 -7.22 -40.29 7.30
CA THR A 319 -7.20 -40.75 8.69
C THR A 319 -7.21 -39.62 9.71
N ALA A 320 -6.91 -38.37 9.31
CA ALA A 320 -6.86 -37.22 10.22
C ALA A 320 -8.24 -36.58 10.50
N VAL A 321 -9.26 -36.91 9.69
CA VAL A 321 -10.60 -36.33 9.76
C VAL A 321 -11.62 -37.45 9.95
N ASN A 322 -11.83 -37.89 11.20
CA ASN A 322 -12.85 -38.88 11.53
C ASN A 322 -14.19 -38.17 11.81
N VAL A 323 -15.03 -38.08 10.77
CA VAL A 323 -16.39 -37.55 10.88
C VAL A 323 -17.32 -38.75 10.97
N GLY A 324 -17.85 -39.01 12.15
CA GLY A 324 -18.66 -40.20 12.44
C GLY A 324 -19.72 -40.46 11.36
N GLY A 325 -19.59 -41.56 10.63
CA GLY A 325 -20.51 -42.00 9.58
C GLY A 325 -20.02 -41.82 8.14
N LEU A 326 -18.94 -41.07 7.89
CA LEU A 326 -18.35 -40.89 6.56
C LEU A 326 -17.05 -41.70 6.42
N ALA A 327 -16.91 -42.47 5.34
CA ALA A 327 -15.73 -43.30 5.08
C ALA A 327 -14.79 -42.60 4.07
N GLY A 328 -13.69 -42.02 4.55
CA GLY A 328 -12.61 -41.51 3.70
C GLY A 328 -12.79 -40.05 3.25
N VAL A 329 -12.38 -39.09 4.10
CA VAL A 329 -12.41 -37.65 3.78
C VAL A 329 -11.01 -37.16 3.45
N THR A 330 -10.72 -36.81 2.19
CA THR A 330 -9.42 -36.26 1.78
C THR A 330 -9.58 -34.77 1.43
N ALA A 331 -8.83 -33.89 2.10
CA ALA A 331 -8.87 -32.46 1.79
C ALA A 331 -7.58 -32.03 1.08
N LYS A 332 -7.72 -31.25 0.01
CA LYS A 332 -6.62 -30.60 -0.72
C LYS A 332 -6.84 -29.08 -0.74
N VAL A 333 -5.89 -28.32 -0.20
CA VAL A 333 -5.98 -26.85 -0.13
C VAL A 333 -4.96 -26.27 -1.11
N LYS A 334 -5.38 -25.42 -2.05
CA LYS A 334 -4.51 -24.73 -3.02
C LYS A 334 -4.54 -23.21 -2.80
N VAL A 335 -3.47 -22.69 -2.19
CA VAL A 335 -3.32 -21.24 -2.01
C VAL A 335 -2.67 -20.66 -3.26
N ILE A 336 -3.34 -19.75 -3.98
CA ILE A 336 -2.90 -19.35 -5.33
C ILE A 336 -2.08 -18.05 -5.37
N GLN A 337 -2.06 -17.15 -4.36
CA GLN A 337 -1.21 -15.94 -4.50
C GLN A 337 -0.86 -15.18 -3.21
N LYS A 338 0.24 -14.40 -3.27
CA LYS A 338 0.76 -13.48 -2.25
C LYS A 338 -0.27 -12.38 -1.88
N PRO A 339 -0.35 -11.93 -0.61
CA PRO A 339 -1.20 -10.81 -0.20
C PRO A 339 -0.90 -9.52 -1.00
N GLY A 340 -1.96 -8.75 -1.27
CA GLY A 340 -1.85 -7.40 -1.84
C GLY A 340 -1.39 -6.42 -0.77
N VAL A 341 -0.52 -5.47 -1.13
CA VAL A 341 0.05 -4.51 -0.17
C VAL A 341 0.02 -3.11 -0.77
N VAL A 342 -0.40 -2.13 0.04
CA VAL A 342 -0.25 -0.69 -0.22
C VAL A 342 0.73 -0.14 0.79
N ILE A 343 1.76 0.58 0.32
CA ILE A 343 2.74 1.28 1.17
C ILE A 343 2.66 2.78 0.88
N GLY A 344 2.41 3.59 1.91
CA GLY A 344 2.38 5.05 1.81
C GLY A 344 1.24 5.59 0.93
N GLY A 345 0.14 4.85 0.82
CA GLY A 345 -1.01 5.18 -0.01
C GLY A 345 -1.88 6.28 0.58
N VAL A 346 -2.70 6.88 -0.28
CA VAL A 346 -3.66 7.95 0.06
C VAL A 346 -5.09 7.42 0.03
N ILE A 347 -6.05 8.22 0.49
CA ILE A 347 -7.47 7.88 0.41
C ILE A 347 -7.85 7.59 -1.06
N GLY A 348 -8.46 6.42 -1.30
CA GLY A 348 -8.82 5.91 -2.62
C GLY A 348 -7.85 4.86 -3.18
N ASP A 349 -6.64 4.71 -2.63
CA ASP A 349 -5.71 3.68 -3.08
C ASP A 349 -6.23 2.28 -2.72
N THR A 350 -5.95 1.31 -3.60
CA THR A 350 -6.48 -0.05 -3.50
C THR A 350 -5.39 -1.11 -3.58
N ALA A 351 -5.59 -2.23 -2.88
CA ALA A 351 -4.85 -3.47 -3.08
C ALA A 351 -5.82 -4.61 -3.33
N ALA A 352 -5.49 -5.47 -4.28
CA ALA A 352 -6.28 -6.64 -4.63
C ALA A 352 -5.49 -7.92 -4.34
N THR A 353 -6.23 -8.99 -4.05
CA THR A 353 -5.72 -10.35 -3.91
C THR A 353 -6.31 -11.22 -5.01
N SER A 354 -5.63 -12.30 -5.36
CA SER A 354 -6.15 -13.29 -6.31
C SER A 354 -6.88 -14.43 -5.58
N GLN A 355 -7.63 -15.22 -6.34
CA GLN A 355 -8.53 -16.27 -5.83
C GLN A 355 -7.78 -17.32 -5.02
N VAL A 356 -8.41 -17.95 -4.01
CA VAL A 356 -7.87 -19.15 -3.34
C VAL A 356 -8.81 -20.32 -3.63
N GLU A 357 -8.25 -21.44 -4.08
CA GLU A 357 -9.02 -22.64 -4.45
C GLU A 357 -8.83 -23.72 -3.38
N VAL A 358 -9.93 -24.24 -2.83
CA VAL A 358 -9.89 -25.35 -1.88
C VAL A 358 -10.71 -26.49 -2.44
N ALA A 359 -10.07 -27.63 -2.70
CA ALA A 359 -10.72 -28.83 -3.21
C ALA A 359 -10.83 -29.86 -2.08
N LEU A 360 -12.03 -30.02 -1.52
CA LEU A 360 -12.35 -31.05 -0.54
C LEU A 360 -12.96 -32.25 -1.25
N THR A 361 -12.37 -33.45 -1.12
CA THR A 361 -12.94 -34.69 -1.66
C THR A 361 -13.49 -35.55 -0.52
N VAL A 362 -14.79 -35.85 -0.57
CA VAL A 362 -15.49 -36.66 0.42
C VAL A 362 -16.01 -37.92 -0.25
N GLN A 363 -15.52 -39.08 0.19
CA GLN A 363 -16.09 -40.36 -0.21
C GLN A 363 -17.09 -40.81 0.87
N SER A 364 -18.25 -41.30 0.45
CA SER A 364 -19.26 -41.84 1.35
C SER A 364 -19.90 -43.08 0.74
N ASN A 365 -19.85 -44.19 1.46
CA ASN A 365 -20.61 -45.39 1.12
C ASN A 365 -21.85 -45.43 2.02
N VAL A 366 -23.05 -45.49 1.43
CA VAL A 366 -24.29 -45.79 2.17
C VAL A 366 -24.68 -47.24 1.85
N PRO A 367 -24.42 -48.20 2.76
CA PRO A 367 -24.68 -49.61 2.49
C PRO A 367 -26.13 -49.87 2.10
N GLY A 368 -26.34 -50.53 0.95
CA GLY A 368 -27.66 -50.97 0.48
C GLY A 368 -28.50 -49.94 -0.27
N VAL A 369 -28.01 -48.70 -0.47
CA VAL A 369 -28.77 -47.63 -1.15
C VAL A 369 -27.96 -47.03 -2.32
N ALA A 370 -26.79 -46.46 -2.05
CA ALA A 370 -25.94 -45.88 -3.09
C ALA A 370 -24.48 -45.70 -2.64
N ASP A 371 -23.56 -45.87 -3.59
CA ASP A 371 -22.17 -45.39 -3.44
C ASP A 371 -22.10 -43.95 -3.95
N ILE A 372 -21.65 -43.02 -3.10
CA ILE A 372 -21.61 -41.59 -3.41
C ILE A 372 -20.17 -41.10 -3.29
N ASN A 373 -19.63 -40.62 -4.42
CA ASN A 373 -18.37 -39.89 -4.42
C ASN A 373 -18.68 -38.41 -4.66
N LEU A 374 -18.32 -37.58 -3.69
CA LEU A 374 -18.61 -36.15 -3.69
C LEU A 374 -17.30 -35.37 -3.61
N THR A 375 -16.99 -34.61 -4.65
CA THR A 375 -15.87 -33.66 -4.61
C THR A 375 -16.43 -32.26 -4.48
N VAL A 376 -16.17 -31.58 -3.38
CA VAL A 376 -16.54 -30.18 -3.14
C VAL A 376 -15.36 -29.29 -3.49
N ALA A 377 -15.45 -28.58 -4.62
CA ALA A 377 -14.49 -27.53 -4.96
C ALA A 377 -15.05 -26.17 -4.49
N LEU A 378 -14.32 -25.54 -3.60
CA LEU A 378 -14.55 -24.20 -3.07
C LEU A 378 -13.64 -23.23 -3.81
N ASN A 379 -14.21 -22.40 -4.67
CA ASN A 379 -13.49 -21.29 -5.29
C ASN A 379 -13.77 -20.05 -4.45
N SER A 380 -12.83 -19.69 -3.57
CA SER A 380 -12.92 -18.43 -2.83
C SER A 380 -12.42 -17.28 -3.69
N ALA A 381 -13.08 -16.15 -3.52
CA ALA A 381 -12.89 -15.00 -4.37
C ALA A 381 -11.74 -14.10 -3.93
N SER A 382 -11.20 -13.37 -4.90
CA SER A 382 -10.38 -12.18 -4.68
C SER A 382 -11.02 -11.21 -3.69
N ALA A 383 -10.22 -10.60 -2.84
CA ALA A 383 -10.61 -9.45 -2.02
C ALA A 383 -9.87 -8.19 -2.49
N VAL A 384 -10.57 -7.07 -2.52
CA VAL A 384 -10.03 -5.73 -2.79
C VAL A 384 -10.21 -4.87 -1.55
N GLY A 385 -9.12 -4.32 -1.04
CA GLY A 385 -9.11 -3.35 0.05
C GLY A 385 -8.87 -1.94 -0.51
N THR A 386 -9.62 -0.96 -0.05
CA THR A 386 -9.54 0.46 -0.43
C THR A 386 -9.39 1.32 0.80
N ILE A 387 -8.48 2.30 0.80
CA ILE A 387 -8.38 3.26 1.91
C ILE A 387 -9.55 4.23 1.84
N ASN A 388 -10.47 4.18 2.81
CA ASN A 388 -11.64 5.06 2.90
C ASN A 388 -11.37 6.28 3.78
N SER A 389 -10.60 6.11 4.85
CA SER A 389 -10.30 7.20 5.78
C SER A 389 -8.93 7.02 6.43
N ILE A 390 -8.26 8.15 6.66
CA ILE A 390 -7.04 8.22 7.45
C ILE A 390 -7.24 9.36 8.45
N GLY A 391 -7.28 9.03 9.74
CA GLY A 391 -7.41 10.00 10.82
C GLY A 391 -6.08 10.23 11.52
N CYS A 392 -5.76 11.50 11.70
CA CYS A 392 -4.58 11.96 12.42
C CYS A 392 -5.02 12.52 13.78
N GLY A 393 -4.27 12.22 14.82
CA GLY A 393 -4.51 12.69 16.18
C GLY A 393 -3.61 11.95 17.17
N THR A 394 -3.88 12.09 18.47
CA THR A 394 -3.25 11.27 19.52
C THR A 394 -3.51 9.78 19.31
N THR A 395 -4.66 9.49 18.70
CA THR A 395 -5.03 8.18 18.18
C THR A 395 -5.16 8.28 16.67
N ARG A 396 -4.46 7.40 15.96
CA ARG A 396 -4.50 7.32 14.50
C ARG A 396 -5.62 6.38 14.09
N THR A 397 -6.38 6.75 13.07
CA THR A 397 -7.41 5.87 12.52
C THR A 397 -7.14 5.53 11.06
N LEU A 398 -7.48 4.31 10.68
CA LEU A 398 -7.37 3.82 9.31
C LEU A 398 -8.63 3.03 8.98
N GLY A 399 -9.47 3.57 8.10
CA GLY A 399 -10.66 2.89 7.60
C GLY A 399 -10.39 2.28 6.23
N ILE A 400 -10.59 0.98 6.10
CA ILE A 400 -10.39 0.22 4.87
C ILE A 400 -11.71 -0.40 4.44
N GLY A 401 -12.17 -0.06 3.24
CA GLY A 401 -13.29 -0.72 2.57
C GLY A 401 -12.82 -2.01 1.93
N VAL A 402 -13.39 -3.13 2.33
CA VAL A 402 -13.07 -4.46 1.81
C VAL A 402 -14.23 -4.97 0.97
N GLN A 403 -13.98 -5.14 -0.32
CA GLN A 403 -14.86 -5.85 -1.23
C GLN A 403 -14.36 -7.28 -1.40
N THR A 404 -15.14 -8.23 -0.90
CA THR A 404 -14.90 -9.66 -1.13
C THR A 404 -15.58 -10.07 -2.44
N GLY A 405 -14.96 -10.92 -3.26
CA GLY A 405 -15.57 -11.38 -4.51
C GLY A 405 -16.58 -12.53 -4.32
N LEU A 406 -17.09 -13.05 -5.44
CA LEU A 406 -18.02 -14.18 -5.50
C LEU A 406 -17.39 -15.50 -5.03
N VAL A 407 -17.94 -16.12 -4.00
CA VAL A 407 -17.55 -17.47 -3.59
C VAL A 407 -18.46 -18.47 -4.28
N GLY A 408 -17.88 -19.31 -5.12
CA GLY A 408 -18.59 -20.36 -5.83
C GLY A 408 -18.25 -21.72 -5.27
N VAL A 409 -19.26 -22.55 -5.07
CA VAL A 409 -19.07 -23.98 -4.89
C VAL A 409 -19.61 -24.71 -6.09
N ASN A 410 -18.77 -25.58 -6.65
CA ASN A 410 -19.20 -26.58 -7.58
C ASN A 410 -18.80 -27.95 -7.03
N ALA A 411 -19.79 -28.81 -6.86
CA ALA A 411 -19.61 -30.09 -6.23
C ALA A 411 -20.13 -31.21 -7.16
N PRO A 412 -19.30 -31.75 -8.06
CA PRO A 412 -19.66 -32.93 -8.82
C PRO A 412 -19.90 -34.12 -7.88
N ILE A 413 -21.01 -34.80 -8.13
CA ILE A 413 -21.49 -35.97 -7.40
C ILE A 413 -21.70 -37.09 -8.40
N THR A 414 -21.03 -38.22 -8.18
CA THR A 414 -21.36 -39.47 -8.89
C THR A 414 -22.02 -40.42 -7.91
N ALA A 415 -23.23 -40.87 -8.26
CA ALA A 415 -24.01 -41.80 -7.46
C ALA A 415 -24.31 -43.07 -8.26
N ARG A 416 -23.97 -44.22 -7.68
CA ARG A 416 -24.39 -45.53 -8.20
C ARG A 416 -25.49 -46.08 -7.32
N VAL A 417 -26.68 -46.29 -7.89
CA VAL A 417 -27.88 -46.75 -7.18
C VAL A 417 -28.00 -48.27 -7.32
N TYR A 418 -28.31 -48.95 -6.22
CA TYR A 418 -28.45 -50.41 -6.17
C TYR A 418 -29.88 -50.84 -5.86
N LEU A 419 -30.27 -52.00 -6.40
CA LEU A 419 -31.46 -52.74 -5.98
C LEU A 419 -31.02 -54.12 -5.49
N GLY A 420 -30.80 -54.26 -4.18
CA GLY A 420 -30.14 -55.43 -3.62
C GLY A 420 -28.67 -55.50 -4.09
N PRO A 421 -28.16 -56.64 -4.61
CA PRO A 421 -26.79 -56.75 -5.11
C PRO A 421 -26.60 -56.21 -6.55
N LEU A 422 -27.66 -55.75 -7.21
CA LEU A 422 -27.61 -55.37 -8.63
C LEU A 422 -27.46 -53.85 -8.81
N PRO A 423 -26.49 -53.37 -9.62
CA PRO A 423 -26.39 -51.95 -9.97
C PRO A 423 -27.53 -51.58 -10.92
N LEU A 424 -28.40 -50.66 -10.46
CA LEU A 424 -29.59 -50.25 -11.18
C LEU A 424 -29.30 -49.07 -12.11
N ALA A 425 -28.65 -48.02 -11.59
CA ALA A 425 -28.40 -46.78 -12.32
C ALA A 425 -27.11 -46.10 -11.89
N ASP A 426 -26.44 -45.46 -12.85
CA ASP A 426 -25.34 -44.53 -12.63
C ASP A 426 -25.82 -43.11 -12.95
N VAL A 427 -25.70 -42.21 -11.97
CA VAL A 427 -26.16 -40.82 -12.05
C VAL A 427 -24.99 -39.89 -11.77
N ALA A 428 -24.69 -39.02 -12.73
CA ALA A 428 -23.79 -37.89 -12.55
C ALA A 428 -24.61 -36.62 -12.35
N LEU A 429 -24.28 -35.90 -11.29
CA LEU A 429 -24.96 -34.69 -10.85
C LEU A 429 -23.88 -33.66 -10.48
N HIS A 430 -24.27 -32.40 -10.40
CA HIS A 430 -23.48 -31.42 -9.68
C HIS A 430 -24.39 -30.61 -8.76
N ALA A 431 -23.88 -30.31 -7.57
CA ALA A 431 -24.46 -29.32 -6.69
C ALA A 431 -23.68 -28.02 -6.82
N SER A 432 -24.37 -26.91 -7.09
CA SER A 432 -23.74 -25.60 -7.14
C SER A 432 -24.45 -24.60 -6.22
N THR A 433 -23.65 -23.75 -5.59
CA THR A 433 -24.15 -22.59 -4.85
C THR A 433 -23.14 -21.46 -5.01
N THR A 434 -23.63 -20.24 -5.12
CA THR A 434 -22.79 -19.05 -5.25
C THR A 434 -23.23 -18.02 -4.25
N LYS A 435 -22.28 -17.43 -3.54
CA LYS A 435 -22.52 -16.30 -2.65
C LYS A 435 -22.02 -15.01 -3.30
N PRO A 436 -22.89 -13.99 -3.46
CA PRO A 436 -22.50 -12.70 -4.04
C PRO A 436 -21.42 -12.01 -3.21
N SER A 437 -20.63 -11.18 -3.90
CA SER A 437 -19.63 -10.29 -3.29
C SER A 437 -20.25 -9.42 -2.20
N GLY A 438 -19.55 -9.27 -1.08
CA GLY A 438 -19.94 -8.39 0.02
C GLY A 438 -18.97 -7.22 0.21
N ASN A 439 -19.50 -6.06 0.62
CA ASN A 439 -18.73 -4.89 1.01
C ASN A 439 -18.72 -4.76 2.53
N TYR A 440 -17.52 -4.60 3.10
CA TYR A 440 -17.29 -4.54 4.53
C TYR A 440 -16.39 -3.35 4.86
N ALA A 441 -16.57 -2.75 6.02
CA ALA A 441 -15.67 -1.71 6.53
C ALA A 441 -14.81 -2.30 7.65
N VAL A 442 -13.50 -2.06 7.58
CA VAL A 442 -12.53 -2.43 8.61
C VAL A 442 -11.84 -1.17 9.08
N ASP A 443 -12.17 -0.76 10.30
CA ASP A 443 -11.55 0.41 10.92
C ASP A 443 -10.49 -0.04 11.93
N PHE A 444 -9.35 0.65 11.96
CA PHE A 444 -8.31 0.49 12.96
C PHE A 444 -8.15 1.79 13.74
N THR A 445 -7.87 1.67 15.04
CA THR A 445 -7.70 2.77 15.99
C THR A 445 -6.45 2.52 16.81
N ILE A 446 -5.34 3.17 16.45
CA ILE A 446 -4.00 2.90 16.96
C ILE A 446 -3.54 4.09 17.83
N PRO A 447 -3.38 3.93 19.16
CA PRO A 447 -3.80 2.81 20.05
C PRO A 447 -5.32 2.78 20.35
N PRO A 448 -5.90 1.65 20.82
CA PRO A 448 -5.26 0.46 21.40
C PRO A 448 -4.86 -0.62 20.39
N ASP A 449 -5.28 -0.52 19.13
CA ASP A 449 -4.85 -1.46 18.11
C ASP A 449 -3.34 -1.35 17.87
N ALA A 450 -2.73 -2.45 17.43
CA ALA A 450 -1.31 -2.51 17.10
C ALA A 450 -1.12 -2.70 15.60
N PHE A 451 -0.02 -2.16 15.07
CA PHE A 451 0.44 -2.47 13.72
C PHE A 451 0.78 -3.95 13.60
N ASN A 452 0.67 -4.48 12.38
CA ASN A 452 0.92 -5.89 12.05
C ASN A 452 -0.04 -6.89 12.70
N VAL A 453 -1.14 -6.43 13.32
CA VAL A 453 -2.19 -7.31 13.84
C VAL A 453 -3.37 -7.33 12.85
N PRO A 454 -3.65 -8.45 12.18
CA PRO A 454 -4.73 -8.53 11.19
C PRO A 454 -6.11 -8.46 11.84
N ARG A 455 -7.05 -7.77 11.19
CA ARG A 455 -8.49 -7.89 11.44
C ARG A 455 -9.14 -8.67 10.31
N GLN A 456 -10.04 -9.57 10.69
CA GLN A 456 -10.71 -10.47 9.76
C GLN A 456 -12.04 -9.90 9.29
N VAL A 457 -12.24 -9.96 7.99
CA VAL A 457 -13.53 -9.77 7.34
C VAL A 457 -14.09 -11.13 6.99
N THR A 458 -15.11 -11.55 7.72
CA THR A 458 -15.76 -12.84 7.51
C THR A 458 -16.94 -12.69 6.55
N THR A 459 -16.96 -13.48 5.48
CA THR A 459 -18.20 -13.69 4.73
C THR A 459 -19.04 -14.75 5.46
N ALA A 460 -20.36 -14.56 5.56
CA ALA A 460 -21.22 -15.57 6.17
C ALA A 460 -21.09 -16.91 5.40
N GLY A 461 -21.36 -18.05 6.04
CA GLY A 461 -21.17 -19.40 5.47
C GLY A 461 -21.78 -19.62 4.08
N ILE A 462 -21.27 -20.65 3.39
CA ILE A 462 -21.61 -20.98 2.00
C ILE A 462 -23.08 -21.38 1.82
N GLY A 463 -23.69 -22.04 2.80
CA GLY A 463 -25.08 -22.50 2.73
C GLY A 463 -25.26 -23.63 1.72
N LEU A 464 -24.54 -24.74 1.91
CA LEU A 464 -24.61 -25.92 1.03
C LEU A 464 -25.98 -26.61 1.09
N SER A 465 -26.72 -26.44 2.19
CA SER A 465 -28.10 -26.91 2.32
C SER A 465 -29.06 -26.28 1.29
N GLY A 466 -28.70 -25.13 0.72
CA GLY A 466 -29.45 -24.43 -0.33
C GLY A 466 -28.87 -24.61 -1.74
N ALA A 467 -27.90 -25.50 -1.92
CA ALA A 467 -27.26 -25.70 -3.22
C ALA A 467 -28.27 -26.25 -4.25
N THR A 468 -28.19 -25.72 -5.47
CA THR A 468 -28.97 -26.22 -6.60
C THR A 468 -28.32 -27.51 -7.10
N VAL A 469 -29.06 -28.61 -7.06
CA VAL A 469 -28.60 -29.91 -7.58
C VAL A 469 -29.16 -30.11 -8.99
N THR A 470 -28.26 -30.29 -9.96
CA THR A 470 -28.61 -30.50 -11.36
C THR A 470 -28.12 -31.87 -11.80
N VAL A 471 -28.93 -32.56 -12.60
CA VAL A 471 -28.58 -33.86 -13.19
C VAL A 471 -27.86 -33.61 -14.50
N ASP A 472 -26.61 -34.04 -14.61
CA ASP A 472 -25.83 -33.95 -15.85
C ASP A 472 -26.17 -35.11 -16.78
N THR A 473 -26.06 -36.33 -16.25
CA THR A 473 -26.34 -37.56 -16.99
C THR A 473 -26.89 -38.64 -16.06
N ALA A 474 -27.85 -39.41 -16.55
CA ALA A 474 -28.34 -40.59 -15.85
C ALA A 474 -28.42 -41.76 -16.83
N THR A 475 -27.84 -42.91 -16.46
CA THR A 475 -27.86 -44.12 -17.28
C THR A 475 -28.44 -45.28 -16.48
N LEU A 476 -29.31 -46.06 -17.13
CA LEU A 476 -29.90 -47.26 -16.53
C LEU A 476 -29.15 -48.49 -17.08
N ILE A 477 -28.63 -49.34 -16.19
CA ILE A 477 -27.90 -50.58 -16.54
C ILE A 477 -26.78 -50.30 -17.58
N GLY A 478 -26.11 -49.14 -17.48
CA GLY A 478 -24.94 -48.76 -18.29
C GLY A 478 -25.12 -48.63 -19.81
N LEU A 479 -26.34 -48.77 -20.36
CA LEU A 479 -26.54 -48.95 -21.81
C LEU A 479 -27.59 -48.03 -22.46
N LEU A 480 -28.51 -47.41 -21.70
CA LEU A 480 -29.65 -46.68 -22.27
C LEU A 480 -29.81 -45.27 -21.65
N PRO A 481 -29.62 -44.18 -22.42
CA PRO A 481 -30.04 -42.83 -22.02
C PRO A 481 -31.56 -42.72 -22.24
N LEU A 482 -32.35 -42.75 -21.18
CA LEU A 482 -33.81 -42.76 -21.27
C LEU A 482 -34.40 -41.56 -20.54
N GLY A 483 -35.41 -40.93 -21.15
CA GLY A 483 -36.08 -39.75 -20.63
C GLY A 483 -36.96 -39.99 -19.39
N GLN A 484 -38.17 -39.42 -19.42
CA GLN A 484 -39.09 -39.11 -18.30
C GLN A 484 -39.26 -40.15 -17.15
N THR A 485 -38.99 -41.44 -17.35
CA THR A 485 -39.08 -42.47 -16.29
C THR A 485 -37.98 -42.37 -15.23
N LEU A 486 -36.83 -41.77 -15.56
CA LEU A 486 -35.75 -41.51 -14.58
C LEU A 486 -36.08 -40.34 -13.64
N ASN A 487 -37.02 -39.45 -13.97
CA ASN A 487 -37.37 -38.31 -13.10
C ASN A 487 -37.83 -38.75 -11.70
N GLY A 488 -38.50 -39.90 -11.55
CA GLY A 488 -38.90 -40.42 -10.23
C GLY A 488 -37.71 -40.93 -9.41
N ILE A 489 -36.76 -41.61 -10.05
CA ILE A 489 -35.55 -42.15 -9.41
C ILE A 489 -34.57 -41.01 -9.08
N THR A 490 -34.35 -40.07 -10.00
CA THR A 490 -33.47 -38.92 -9.78
C THR A 490 -34.07 -37.96 -8.76
N SER A 491 -35.38 -37.67 -8.79
CA SER A 491 -36.01 -36.83 -7.76
C SER A 491 -36.01 -37.50 -6.38
N GLY A 492 -36.22 -38.82 -6.30
CA GLY A 492 -36.10 -39.58 -5.05
C GLY A 492 -34.67 -39.60 -4.50
N LEU A 493 -33.67 -39.77 -5.37
CA LEU A 493 -32.25 -39.70 -5.00
C LEU A 493 -31.86 -38.29 -4.54
N ILE A 494 -32.29 -37.25 -5.26
CA ILE A 494 -32.00 -35.85 -4.94
C ILE A 494 -32.65 -35.48 -3.60
N SER A 495 -33.97 -35.62 -3.47
CA SER A 495 -34.71 -35.19 -2.29
C SER A 495 -34.54 -36.10 -1.07
N GLY A 496 -34.39 -37.41 -1.28
CA GLY A 496 -34.35 -38.41 -0.22
C GLY A 496 -32.94 -38.76 0.27
N THR A 497 -31.90 -38.52 -0.52
CA THR A 497 -30.53 -38.92 -0.16
C THR A 497 -29.54 -37.78 -0.29
N ILE A 498 -29.50 -37.08 -1.43
CA ILE A 498 -28.46 -36.09 -1.71
C ILE A 498 -28.66 -34.78 -0.95
N THR A 499 -29.86 -34.19 -0.97
CA THR A 499 -30.12 -32.95 -0.21
C THR A 499 -29.93 -33.14 1.30
N PRO A 500 -30.42 -34.22 1.94
CA PRO A 500 -30.11 -34.51 3.34
C PRO A 500 -28.61 -34.74 3.59
N LEU A 501 -27.90 -35.43 2.69
CA LEU A 501 -26.45 -35.64 2.78
C LEU A 501 -25.69 -34.30 2.70
N LEU A 502 -26.06 -33.41 1.78
CA LEU A 502 -25.48 -32.07 1.67
C LEU A 502 -25.75 -31.24 2.93
N GLY A 503 -26.96 -31.34 3.50
CA GLY A 503 -27.30 -30.69 4.78
C GLY A 503 -26.51 -31.25 5.97
N LEU A 504 -26.31 -32.57 6.04
CA LEU A 504 -25.45 -33.21 7.04
C LEU A 504 -23.98 -32.83 6.84
N LEU A 505 -23.50 -32.77 5.60
CA LEU A 505 -22.13 -32.33 5.32
C LEU A 505 -21.92 -30.88 5.73
N ASP A 506 -22.90 -30.00 5.46
CA ASP A 506 -22.85 -28.59 5.85
C ASP A 506 -22.88 -28.41 7.38
N SER A 507 -23.79 -29.11 8.06
CA SER A 507 -24.05 -28.93 9.50
C SER A 507 -23.15 -29.75 10.43
N ALA A 508 -22.74 -30.95 10.02
CA ALA A 508 -21.97 -31.89 10.84
C ALA A 508 -20.48 -31.91 10.50
N LEU A 509 -20.08 -31.56 9.28
CA LEU A 509 -18.67 -31.51 8.87
C LEU A 509 -18.20 -30.08 8.66
N LEU A 510 -18.72 -29.37 7.66
CA LEU A 510 -18.19 -28.06 7.29
C LEU A 510 -18.37 -27.06 8.41
N THR A 511 -19.58 -26.81 8.90
CA THR A 511 -19.82 -25.80 9.95
C THR A 511 -19.01 -26.04 11.23
N PRO A 512 -18.93 -27.27 11.78
CA PRO A 512 -18.12 -27.55 12.97
C PRO A 512 -16.62 -27.52 12.69
N LEU A 513 -16.15 -28.02 11.53
CA LEU A 513 -14.75 -27.93 11.11
C LEU A 513 -14.35 -26.46 10.99
N LEU A 514 -15.15 -25.64 10.32
CA LEU A 514 -14.93 -24.19 10.17
C LEU A 514 -14.93 -23.48 11.53
N ARG A 515 -15.85 -23.80 12.43
CA ARG A 515 -15.85 -23.26 13.81
C ARG A 515 -14.64 -23.71 14.63
N ALA A 516 -14.23 -24.98 14.53
CA ALA A 516 -13.07 -25.53 15.24
C ALA A 516 -11.73 -25.04 14.68
N LEU A 517 -11.70 -24.63 13.41
CA LEU A 517 -10.59 -23.91 12.80
C LEU A 517 -10.64 -22.39 13.05
N GLY A 518 -11.69 -21.89 13.72
CA GLY A 518 -11.87 -20.47 14.03
C GLY A 518 -12.23 -19.58 12.84
N THR A 519 -12.84 -20.13 11.79
CA THR A 519 -12.96 -19.45 10.49
C THR A 519 -14.31 -19.52 9.80
N THR A 520 -14.47 -18.61 8.81
CA THR A 520 -15.51 -18.63 7.78
C THR A 520 -14.92 -19.03 6.42
N VAL A 521 -15.71 -19.67 5.55
CA VAL A 521 -15.25 -20.33 4.30
C VAL A 521 -14.71 -19.40 3.22
N ALA A 522 -14.86 -18.10 3.42
CA ALA A 522 -14.13 -17.11 2.66
C ALA A 522 -14.08 -15.82 3.46
N GLY A 523 -13.00 -15.08 3.28
CA GLY A 523 -12.85 -13.78 3.87
C GLY A 523 -11.62 -13.06 3.38
N ALA A 524 -11.39 -11.90 3.97
CA ALA A 524 -10.16 -11.16 3.78
C ALA A 524 -9.58 -10.77 5.13
N ASP A 525 -8.26 -10.75 5.21
CA ASP A 525 -7.55 -10.17 6.35
C ASP A 525 -6.97 -8.87 5.93
N VAL A 526 -7.20 -7.87 6.75
CA VAL A 526 -6.59 -6.57 6.58
C VAL A 526 -5.62 -6.37 7.72
N THR A 527 -4.39 -6.02 7.40
CA THR A 527 -3.35 -5.76 8.40
C THR A 527 -2.86 -4.33 8.24
N PRO A 528 -2.93 -3.48 9.28
CA PRO A 528 -2.38 -2.14 9.23
C PRO A 528 -0.84 -2.23 9.32
N LEU A 529 -0.15 -1.57 8.40
CA LEU A 529 1.31 -1.56 8.34
C LEU A 529 1.84 -0.17 8.69
N GLU A 530 3.09 -0.12 9.15
CA GLU A 530 3.82 1.12 9.28
C GLU A 530 4.38 1.55 7.91
N PRO A 531 4.46 2.87 7.62
CA PRO A 531 4.04 3.99 8.44
C PRO A 531 2.57 4.39 8.18
N LEU A 532 1.88 4.84 9.23
CA LEU A 532 0.69 5.68 9.15
C LEU A 532 1.11 7.13 9.43
N GLY A 533 1.39 7.86 8.35
CA GLY A 533 2.04 9.15 8.36
C GLY A 533 1.07 10.31 8.17
N CYS A 534 1.17 11.30 9.05
CA CYS A 534 0.41 12.56 9.01
C CYS A 534 1.33 13.78 8.90
N THR A 535 2.53 13.58 8.36
CA THR A 535 3.59 14.60 8.30
C THR A 535 3.92 15.02 6.87
N GLY A 536 3.33 14.36 5.86
CA GLY A 536 3.49 14.77 4.48
C GLY A 536 2.84 16.13 4.29
N THR A 537 3.50 17.05 3.60
CA THR A 537 2.91 18.37 3.30
C THR A 537 3.06 18.69 1.83
N LYS A 538 2.09 19.43 1.30
CA LYS A 538 2.13 19.95 -0.06
C LYS A 538 1.60 21.38 -0.10
N LEU A 539 2.16 22.18 -0.99
CA LEU A 539 1.59 23.48 -1.35
C LEU A 539 0.33 23.23 -2.17
N VAL A 540 -0.72 23.99 -1.89
CA VAL A 540 -2.03 23.81 -2.52
C VAL A 540 -2.64 25.11 -3.04
N GLY A 541 -2.15 26.28 -2.62
CA GLY A 541 -2.63 27.58 -3.11
C GLY A 541 -1.88 28.77 -2.56
#